data_AF-A0A2R6MRJ5-F1
#
_entry.id   AF-A0A2R6MRJ5-F1
#
_cell.length_a   1.000
_cell.length_b   1.000
_cell.length_c   1.000
_cell.angle_alpha   90.00
_cell.angle_beta   90.00
_cell.angle_gamma   90.00
#
_symmetry.space_group_name_H-M   'P 1'
#
loop_
_entity.id
_entity.type
_entity.pdbx_description
1 polymer ?
#
loop_
_entity_poly.entity_id
_entity_poly.type
_entity_poly.pdbx_seq_one_letter_code
_entity_poly.pdbx_strand_id
1 'polypeptide(L)' 'MATLHREEVTSIVVVGTILAVFAWYGSEMSGIQRLTNSVIVSLVGIASATAGFYVLNRWNPGWYRS' A
#
# COMPACT_ATOMS: atom_id res chain seq x y z
N MET A 1 2.13 -17.21 -11.95
CA MET A 1 2.92 -16.12 -11.36
C MET A 1 2.44 -14.83 -12.00
N ALA A 2 1.78 -13.96 -11.24
CA ALA A 2 1.28 -12.69 -11.75
C ALA A 2 2.48 -11.79 -12.07
N THR A 3 2.69 -11.47 -13.35
CA THR A 3 3.73 -10.55 -13.79
C THR A 3 3.18 -9.14 -13.56
N LEU A 4 3.60 -8.48 -12.47
CA LEU A 4 3.21 -7.10 -12.19
C LEU A 4 3.73 -6.18 -13.29
N HIS A 5 2.85 -5.37 -13.88
CA HIS A 5 3.25 -4.36 -14.85
C HIS A 5 4.06 -3.26 -14.15
N ARG A 6 4.99 -2.61 -14.85
CA ARG A 6 5.91 -1.61 -14.28
C ARG A 6 5.17 -0.49 -13.53
N GLU A 7 4.01 -0.11 -14.04
CA GLU A 7 3.15 0.92 -13.45
C GLU A 7 2.53 0.47 -12.13
N GLU A 8 2.14 -0.79 -12.01
CA GLU A 8 1.59 -1.38 -10.77
C GLU A 8 2.67 -1.41 -9.68
N VAL A 9 3.89 -1.83 -10.03
CA VAL A 9 5.03 -1.83 -9.10
C VAL A 9 5.32 -0.41 -8.62
N THR A 10 5.33 0.56 -9.53
CA THR A 10 5.59 1.97 -9.19
C THR A 10 4.51 2.51 -8.25
N SER A 11 3.24 2.22 -8.52
CA SER A 11 2.12 2.64 -7.68
C SER A 11 2.18 2.03 -6.28
N ILE A 12 2.47 0.72 -6.17
CA ILE A 12 2.63 0.03 -4.89
C ILE A 12 3.75 0.66 -4.06
N VAL A 13 4.90 0.95 -4.70
CA VAL A 13 6.03 1.60 -4.03
C VAL A 13 5.64 2.99 -3.53
N VAL A 14 5.00 3.80 -4.37
CA VAL A 14 4.58 5.17 -4.00
C VAL A 14 3.60 5.14 -2.83
N VAL A 15 2.54 4.34 -2.89
CA VAL A 15 1.55 4.20 -1.81
C VAL A 15 2.23 3.69 -0.54
N GLY A 16 3.06 2.66 -0.66
CA GLY A 16 3.80 2.08 0.46
C GLY A 16 4.72 3.11 1.14
N THR A 17 5.42 3.93 0.36
CA THR A 17 6.29 5.00 0.88
C THR A 17 5.49 6.08 1.59
N ILE A 18 4.37 6.55 1.01
CA ILE A 18 3.52 7.57 1.63
C ILE A 18 3.03 7.08 2.99
N LEU A 19 2.48 5.86 3.05
CA LEU A 19 1.97 5.28 4.30
C LEU A 19 3.07 5.09 5.34
N ALA A 20 4.26 4.63 4.92
CA ALA A 20 5.42 4.52 5.81
C ALA A 20 5.83 5.88 6.38
N VAL A 21 5.86 6.93 5.56
CA VAL A 21 6.21 8.30 5.97
C VAL A 21 5.18 8.84 6.96
N PHE A 22 3.88 8.66 6.70
CA PHE A 22 2.83 9.08 7.64
C PHE A 22 2.92 8.35 8.97
N ALA A 23 3.13 7.03 8.96
CA ALA A 23 3.31 6.25 10.18
C ALA A 23 4.59 6.61 10.93
N TRP A 24 5.64 6.97 10.19
CA TRP A 24 6.87 7.47 10.77
C TRP A 24 6.63 8.81 11.44
N TYR A 25 6.16 9.86 10.74
CA TYR A 25 6.03 11.21 11.31
C TYR A 25 4.82 11.42 12.21
N GLY A 26 3.77 10.62 12.09
CA GLY A 26 2.52 10.76 12.84
C GLY A 26 2.45 9.98 14.15
N SER A 27 3.48 9.20 14.52
CA SER A 27 3.48 8.46 15.78
C SER A 27 4.40 9.10 16.83
N GLU A 28 3.99 9.07 18.10
CA GLU A 28 4.82 9.47 19.25
C GLU A 28 5.88 8.41 19.62
N MET A 29 6.02 7.37 18.81
CA MET A 29 6.98 6.27 19.02
C MET A 29 8.41 6.73 18.70
N SER A 30 9.39 6.13 19.39
CA SER A 30 10.81 6.45 19.21
C SER A 30 11.61 5.27 18.69
N GLY A 31 12.75 5.56 18.04
CA GLY A 31 13.73 4.56 17.61
C GLY A 31 13.15 3.41 16.79
N ILE A 32 13.41 2.17 17.22
CA ILE A 32 13.03 0.95 16.52
C ILE A 32 11.51 0.75 16.49
N GLN A 33 10.78 1.18 17.53
CA GLN A 33 9.32 1.05 17.56
C GLN A 33 8.67 1.85 16.43
N ARG A 34 9.18 3.07 16.20
CA ARG A 34 8.76 3.92 15.09
C ARG A 34 9.03 3.27 13.74
N LEU A 35 10.21 2.68 13.55
CA LEU A 35 10.56 1.94 12.34
C LEU A 35 9.63 0.76 12.10
N THR A 36 9.48 -0.10 13.11
CA THR A 36 8.62 -1.28 13.02
C THR A 36 7.17 -0.89 12.72
N ASN A 37 6.64 0.14 13.40
CA ASN A 37 5.30 0.65 13.11
C ASN A 37 5.17 1.14 11.66
N SER A 38 6.16 1.86 11.16
CA SER A 38 6.16 2.38 9.79
C SER A 38 6.15 1.27 8.74
N VAL A 39 6.93 0.21 8.97
CA VAL A 39 6.95 -0.98 8.12
C VAL A 39 5.63 -1.73 8.18
N ILE A 40 5.07 -1.94 9.37
CA ILE A 40 3.77 -2.62 9.54
C ILE A 40 2.68 -1.85 8.80
N VAL A 41 2.58 -0.54 8.99
CA VAL A 41 1.55 0.29 8.33
C VAL A 41 1.71 0.25 6.81
N SER A 42 2.95 0.29 6.31
CA SER A 42 3.23 0.16 4.87
C SER A 42 2.74 -1.19 4.31
N LEU A 43 3.09 -2.30 4.97
CA LEU A 43 2.70 -3.65 4.56
C LEU A 43 1.17 -3.85 4.60
N VAL A 44 0.53 -3.43 5.69
CA VAL A 44 -0.93 -3.52 5.84
C VAL A 44 -1.62 -2.69 4.78
N GLY A 45 -1.14 -1.47 4.53
CA GLY A 45 -1.71 -0.59 3.51
C GLY A 45 -1.61 -1.15 2.08
N ILE A 46 -0.45 -1.68 1.70
CA ILE A 46 -0.27 -2.35 0.40
C ILE A 46 -1.21 -3.55 0.28
N ALA A 47 -1.31 -4.37 1.33
CA ALA A 47 -2.20 -5.53 1.34
C ALA A 47 -3.67 -5.12 1.19
N SER A 48 -4.13 -4.10 1.93
CA SER A 48 -5.48 -3.56 1.82
C SER A 48 -5.77 -2.97 0.43
N ALA A 49 -4.83 -2.21 -0.15
CA ALA A 49 -4.97 -1.67 -1.49
C ALA A 49 -5.08 -2.78 -2.55
N THR A 50 -4.25 -3.83 -2.42
CA THR A 50 -4.28 -4.99 -3.32
C THR A 50 -5.60 -5.76 -3.19
N ALA A 51 -6.07 -5.99 -1.97
CA ALA A 51 -7.34 -6.66 -1.72
C ALA A 51 -8.53 -5.84 -2.26
N GLY A 52 -8.52 -4.52 -2.03
CA GLY A 52 -9.51 -3.60 -2.58
C GLY A 52 -9.55 -3.66 -4.10
N PHE A 53 -8.39 -3.57 -4.75
CA PHE A 53 -8.28 -3.69 -6.21
C PHE A 53 -8.86 -5.01 -6.72
N TYR A 54 -8.54 -6.13 -6.07
CA TYR A 54 -9.06 -7.44 -6.44
C TYR A 54 -10.60 -7.52 -6.31
N VAL A 55 -11.14 -7.03 -5.20
CA VAL A 55 -12.60 -7.02 -4.95
C VAL A 55 -13.30 -6.11 -5.96
N LEU A 56 -12.82 -4.88 -6.15
CA LEU A 56 -13.37 -3.94 -7.14
C LEU A 56 -13.33 -4.50 -8.55
N ASN A 57 -12.21 -5.10 -8.95
CA ASN A 57 -12.08 -5.71 -10.27
C ASN A 57 -12.99 -6.94 -10.43
N ARG A 58 -13.24 -7.69 -9.35
CA ARG A 58 -14.17 -8.82 -9.37
C ARG A 58 -15.62 -8.39 -9.51
N TRP A 59 -16.00 -7.28 -8.87
CA TRP A 59 -17.38 -6.78 -8.82
C TRP A 59 -17.73 -5.88 -10.02
N ASN A 60 -16.80 -5.04 -10.47
CA ASN A 60 -16.99 -4.15 -11.62
C ASN A 60 -15.70 -4.05 -12.45
N PRO A 61 -15.37 -5.02 -13.32
CA PRO A 61 -14.09 -5.07 -14.05
C PRO A 61 -13.79 -3.89 -15.00
N GLY A 62 -14.72 -2.95 -15.18
CA GLY A 62 -14.52 -1.71 -15.94
C GLY A 62 -14.37 -0.45 -15.08
N TRP A 63 -14.29 -0.57 -13.75
CA TRP A 63 -14.30 0.56 -12.82
C TRP A 63 -13.17 1.58 -13.06
N TYR A 64 -12.05 1.14 -13.63
CA TYR A 64 -10.88 1.97 -13.94
C TYR A 64 -10.89 2.53 -15.38
N ARG A 65 -11.88 2.16 -16.21
CA ARG A 65 -11.99 2.57 -17.62
C ARG A 65 -13.04 3.65 -17.88
N SER A 66 -13.68 4.19 -16.84
CA SER A 66 -14.71 5.23 -16.97
C SER A 66 -14.15 6.64 -16.89
#